data_AF-A0A2A7N4D0-F1
#
_entry.id   AF-A0A2A7N4D0-F1
#
_cell.length_a   1.000
_cell.length_b   1.000
_cell.length_c   1.000
_cell.angle_alpha   90.00
_cell.angle_beta   90.00
_cell.angle_gamma   90.00
#
_symmetry.space_group_name_H-M   'P 1'
#
loop_
_entity.id
_entity.type
_entity.pdbx_description
1 polymer ?
#
loop_
_entity_poly.entity_id
_entity_poly.type
_entity_poly.pdbx_seq_one_letter_code
_entity_poly.pdbx_strand_id
1 'polypeptide(L)'
;MATRQGPGTRARDADRTAVCQLLDSAFAEGQLSVEEHRQRVSAAVNATTLQELHALVEDLQTAGPQLRAAPRQRFSPRVVPR
;
A
#
# COMPACT_ATOMS: atom_id res chain seq x y z
N MET A 1 -6.55 -27.77 -2.37
CA MET A 1 -7.81 -26.99 -2.51
C MET A 1 -7.42 -25.54 -2.73
N ALA A 2 -7.29 -25.09 -3.99
CA ALA A 2 -6.91 -23.72 -4.31
C ALA A 2 -8.17 -22.85 -4.36
N THR A 3 -8.42 -22.07 -3.31
CA THR A 3 -9.44 -21.02 -3.36
C THR A 3 -8.99 -19.99 -4.38
N ARG A 4 -9.60 -20.01 -5.57
CA ARG A 4 -9.45 -18.95 -6.55
C ARG A 4 -10.00 -17.68 -5.92
N GLN A 5 -9.13 -16.90 -5.29
CA GLN A 5 -9.43 -15.54 -4.86
C GLN A 5 -9.58 -14.70 -6.13
N GLY A 6 -10.75 -14.79 -6.76
CA GLY A 6 -11.08 -13.99 -7.93
C GLY A 6 -11.15 -12.50 -7.57
N PRO A 7 -11.11 -11.60 -8.55
CA PRO A 7 -11.16 -10.14 -8.35
C PRO A 7 -12.43 -9.61 -7.66
N GLY A 8 -13.42 -10.48 -7.38
CA GLY A 8 -14.59 -10.20 -6.54
C GLY A 8 -14.54 -10.79 -5.12
N THR A 9 -13.38 -11.29 -4.67
CA THR A 9 -13.26 -11.85 -3.31
C THR A 9 -13.25 -10.72 -2.31
N ARG A 10 -14.30 -10.69 -1.49
CA ARG A 10 -14.49 -9.68 -0.44
C ARG A 10 -13.32 -9.76 0.55
N ALA A 11 -12.71 -8.61 0.82
CA ALA A 11 -11.66 -8.49 1.82
C ALA A 11 -12.22 -8.88 3.19
N ARG A 12 -11.53 -9.78 3.91
CA ARG A 12 -11.84 -10.08 5.30
C ARG A 12 -11.14 -9.09 6.20
N ASP A 13 -11.60 -8.96 7.43
CA ASP A 13 -10.93 -8.12 8.43
C ASP A 13 -9.49 -8.56 8.70
N ALA A 14 -9.21 -9.87 8.56
CA ALA A 14 -7.84 -10.40 8.62
C ALA A 14 -6.95 -9.83 7.49
N ASP A 15 -7.48 -9.71 6.27
CA ASP A 15 -6.74 -9.17 5.13
C ASP A 15 -6.47 -7.66 5.32
N ARG A 16 -7.48 -6.91 5.79
CA ARG A 16 -7.31 -5.48 6.13
C ARG A 16 -6.25 -5.30 7.21
N THR A 17 -6.29 -6.12 8.25
CA THR A 17 -5.30 -6.07 9.34
C THR A 17 -3.90 -6.36 8.82
N ALA A 18 -3.73 -7.37 7.97
CA ALA A 18 -2.45 -7.70 7.37
C ALA A 18 -1.90 -6.54 6.52
N VAL A 19 -2.75 -5.88 5.73
CA VAL A 19 -2.37 -4.70 4.93
C VAL A 19 -1.99 -3.52 5.82
N CYS A 20 -2.74 -3.23 6.88
CA CYS A 20 -2.36 -2.18 7.84
C CYS A 20 -0.98 -2.44 8.45
N GLN A 21 -0.70 -3.67 8.89
CA GLN A 21 0.61 -4.03 9.43
C GLN A 21 1.75 -3.83 8.43
N LEU A 22 1.50 -4.12 7.15
CA LEU A 22 2.49 -3.92 6.10
C LEU A 22 2.73 -2.42 5.83
N LEU A 23 1.67 -1.61 5.87
CA LEU A 23 1.76 -0.15 5.76
C LEU A 23 2.52 0.47 6.93
N ASP A 24 2.25 0.02 8.16
CA ASP A 24 2.98 0.45 9.36
C ASP A 24 4.46 0.09 9.24
N SER A 25 4.77 -1.12 8.76
CA SER A 25 6.15 -1.56 8.52
C SER A 25 6.84 -0.69 7.47
N ALA A 26 6.19 -0.42 6.33
CA ALA A 26 6.74 0.44 5.30
C ALA A 26 6.91 1.90 5.75
N PHE A 27 6.04 2.39 6.64
CA PHE A 27 6.19 3.68 7.29
C PHE A 27 7.40 3.71 8.23
N ALA A 28 7.59 2.66 9.05
CA ALA A 28 8.74 2.52 9.93
C ALA A 28 10.07 2.45 9.15
N GLU A 29 10.06 1.79 7.98
CA GLU A 29 11.19 1.72 7.05
C GLU A 29 11.43 3.04 6.28
N GLY A 30 10.56 4.05 6.45
CA GLY A 30 10.67 5.36 5.81
C GLY A 30 10.28 5.38 4.32
N GLN A 31 9.58 4.36 3.83
CA GLN A 31 9.08 4.33 2.45
C GLN A 31 7.81 5.18 2.25
N LEU A 32 7.11 5.49 3.34
CA LEU A 32 5.87 6.27 3.36
C LEU A 32 6.06 7.51 4.23
N SER A 33 5.58 8.65 3.75
CA SER A 33 5.42 9.82 4.63
C SER A 33 4.22 9.63 5.57
N VAL A 34 4.16 10.40 6.67
CA VAL A 34 3.05 10.36 7.64
C VAL A 34 1.70 10.59 6.94
N GLU A 35 1.62 11.53 6.00
CA GLU A 35 0.38 11.82 5.27
C GLU A 35 -0.01 10.67 4.35
N GLU A 36 0.94 10.11 3.60
CA GLU A 36 0.70 8.94 2.76
C GLU A 36 0.27 7.71 3.56
N HIS A 37 0.91 7.49 4.71
CA HIS A 37 0.57 6.39 5.60
C HIS A 37 -0.90 6.51 6.04
N ARG A 38 -1.33 7.69 6.49
CA ARG A 38 -2.73 7.93 6.88
C ARG A 38 -3.70 7.74 5.72
N GLN A 39 -3.37 8.22 4.53
CA GLN A 39 -4.19 8.03 3.33
C GLN A 39 -4.32 6.56 2.94
N ARG A 40 -3.21 5.81 2.92
CA ARG A 40 -3.20 4.38 2.60
C ARG A 40 -3.92 3.53 3.66
N VAL A 41 -3.76 3.84 4.95
CA VAL A 41 -4.48 3.16 6.03
C VAL A 41 -5.99 3.41 5.91
N SER A 42 -6.40 4.65 5.64
CA SER A 42 -7.81 4.98 5.40
C SER A 42 -8.37 4.21 4.20
N ALA A 43 -7.61 4.13 3.10
CA ALA A 43 -8.00 3.35 1.93
C ALA A 43 -8.09 1.84 2.24
N ALA A 44 -7.17 1.29 3.03
CA ALA A 44 -7.18 -0.12 3.43
C ALA A 44 -8.40 -0.49 4.27
N VAL A 45 -8.82 0.40 5.18
CA VAL A 45 -10.03 0.21 6.00
C VAL A 45 -11.30 0.27 5.15
N ASN A 46 -11.35 1.16 4.15
CA ASN A 46 -12.49 1.31 3.25
C ASN A 46 -12.52 0.28 2.12
N ALA A 47 -11.41 -0.44 1.88
CA ALA A 47 -11.33 -1.43 0.82
C ALA A 47 -12.35 -2.56 1.02
N THR A 48 -13.03 -2.89 -0.06
CA THR A 48 -14.07 -3.92 -0.11
C THR A 48 -13.56 -5.22 -0.70
N THR A 49 -12.53 -5.13 -1.55
CA THR A 49 -11.98 -6.25 -2.30
C THR A 49 -10.52 -6.52 -1.94
N LEU A 50 -10.10 -7.78 -2.06
CA LEU A 50 -8.70 -8.14 -1.91
C LEU A 50 -7.79 -7.45 -2.93
N GLN A 51 -8.30 -7.18 -4.13
CA GLN A 51 -7.53 -6.49 -5.16
C GLN A 51 -7.21 -5.04 -4.77
N GLU A 52 -8.18 -4.32 -4.19
CA GLU A 52 -7.96 -2.97 -3.66
C GLU A 52 -6.90 -2.97 -2.56
N LEU A 53 -6.96 -3.94 -1.64
CA LEU A 53 -5.95 -4.10 -0.59
C LEU A 53 -4.56 -4.39 -1.17
N HIS A 54 -4.48 -5.28 -2.15
CA HIS A 54 -3.22 -5.65 -2.78
C HIS A 54 -2.58 -4.47 -3.53
N ALA A 55 -3.39 -3.62 -4.18
CA ALA A 55 -2.90 -2.44 -4.89
C ALA A 55 -2.29 -1.38 -3.96
N LEU A 56 -2.71 -1.32 -2.70
CA LEU A 56 -2.13 -0.39 -1.71
C LEU A 56 -0.71 -0.79 -1.29
N VAL A 57 -0.38 -2.08 -1.39
CA VAL A 57 0.89 -2.66 -0.95
C VAL A 57 1.81 -3.06 -2.09
N GLU A 58 1.31 -3.22 -3.32
CA GLU A 58 2.14 -3.65 -4.46
C GLU A 58 3.23 -2.64 -4.85
N ASP A 59 3.02 -1.35 -4.59
CA ASP A 59 4.02 -0.31 -4.85
C ASP A 59 5.09 -0.23 -3.75
N LEU A 60 4.86 -0.88 -2.60
CA LEU A 60 5.84 -0.95 -1.52
C LEU A 60 6.98 -1.88 -1.94
N GLN A 61 8.22 -1.47 -1.69
CA GLN A 61 9.38 -2.27 -2.08
C GLN A 61 9.62 -3.49 -1.16
N THR A 62 8.64 -3.84 -0.31
CA THR A 62 8.70 -4.94 0.66
C THR A 62 8.53 -6.32 0.04
N ALA A 63 8.02 -6.42 -1.20
CA ALA A 63 7.59 -7.69 -1.81
C ALA A 63 8.58 -8.34 -2.81
N GLY A 64 9.79 -7.80 -3.02
CA GLY A 64 10.71 -8.37 -4.02
C GLY A 64 12.17 -7.99 -3.82
N PRO A 65 13.11 -8.78 -4.38
CA PRO A 65 14.54 -8.64 -4.10
C PRO A 65 15.01 -7.27 -4.54
N GLN A 66 15.32 -6.45 -3.52
CA GLN A 66 16.30 -5.37 -3.42
C GLN A 66 17.34 -5.24 -4.56
N LEU A 67 16.89 -5.04 -5.80
CA LEU A 67 17.70 -4.34 -6.78
C LEU A 67 17.54 -2.86 -6.47
N ARG A 68 18.55 -2.31 -5.80
CA ARG A 68 18.80 -0.88 -5.65
C ARG A 68 18.50 -0.17 -6.97
N ALA A 69 17.32 0.45 -7.04
CA ALA A 69 16.91 1.29 -8.14
C ALA A 69 16.53 2.65 -7.56
N ALA A 70 17.54 3.53 -7.48
CA ALA A 70 17.49 5.00 -7.46
C ALA A 70 16.57 5.70 -6.41
N PRO A 71 16.89 6.94 -6.00
CA PRO A 71 16.00 7.69 -5.12
C PRO A 71 14.67 7.93 -5.85
N ARG A 72 13.58 7.29 -5.39
CA ARG A 72 12.21 7.61 -5.84
C ARG A 72 11.82 8.98 -5.25
N GLN A 73 12.35 10.05 -5.82
CA GLN A 73 11.78 11.39 -5.76
C GLN A 73 10.43 11.35 -6.49
N ARG A 74 9.35 11.07 -5.76
CA ARG A 74 7.97 11.24 -6.26
C ARG A 74 7.14 12.10 -5.31
N PHE A 75 7.74 13.18 -4.83
CA PHE A 75 6.98 14.36 -4.42
C PHE A 75 7.45 15.52 -5.27
N SER A 76 6.88 15.66 -6.47
CA SER A 76 6.81 16.97 -7.13
C SER A 76 5.58 17.67 -6.55
N PRO A 77 5.71 18.58 -5.57
CA PRO A 77 4.66 19.54 -5.33
C PRO A 77 4.52 20.34 -6.62
N ARG A 78 3.39 20.17 -7.31
CA ARG A 78 3.08 21.00 -8.47
C ARG A 78 2.92 22.44 -7.97
N VAL A 79 4.00 23.21 -8.06
CA VAL A 79 3.97 24.67 -7.95
C VAL A 79 2.96 25.15 -8.98
N VAL A 80 1.87 25.73 -8.50
CA VAL A 80 1.03 26.63 -9.30
C VAL A 80 1.67 28.02 -9.19
N PRO A 81 2.21 28.59 -10.27
CA PRO A 81 2.79 29.92 -10.24
C PRO A 81 1.71 31.02 -10.27
N ARG A 82 1.85 31.94 -9.30
CA ARG A 82 1.41 33.35 -9.16
C ARG A 82 -0.04 33.75 -9.47
#